data_AF-A0AAN5LDU6-F1
#
_entry.id   AF-A0AAN5LDU6-F1
#
_cell.length_a   1.000
_cell.length_b   1.000
_cell.length_c   1.000
_cell.angle_alpha   90.00
_cell.angle_beta   90.00
_cell.angle_gamma   90.00
#
_symmetry.space_group_name_H-M   'P 1'
#
loop_
_entity.id
_entity.type
_entity.pdbx_description
1 polymer ?
#
loop_
_entity_poly.entity_id
_entity_poly.type
_entity_poly.pdbx_seq_one_letter_code
_entity_poly.pdbx_strand_id
1 'polypeptide(L)'
;MACNCFKEVKERMEARVKEVLGDSVHSMDECDFGSRVWVLEKGDYCAVMLPFNVRYHKRKKNGEPEQRITNADTKIAINYCPFCGTKFNGKEFPNEEATA
;
A
#
# COMPACT_ATOMS: atom_id res chain seq x y z
N MET A 1 -9.02 5.94 9.82
CA MET A 1 -8.49 4.57 9.62
C MET A 1 -8.77 3.78 10.89
N ALA A 2 -9.18 2.52 10.80
CA ALA A 2 -9.60 1.73 11.98
C ALA A 2 -8.48 1.38 12.97
N CYS A 3 -7.22 1.68 12.67
CA CYS A 3 -6.08 1.55 13.58
C CYS A 3 -4.98 2.56 13.23
N ASN A 4 -4.01 2.73 14.13
CA ASN A 4 -2.86 3.63 13.95
C ASN A 4 -1.56 2.91 13.53
N CYS A 5 -1.60 1.59 13.30
CA CYS A 5 -0.39 0.78 13.12
C CYS A 5 0.52 1.26 11.97
N PHE A 6 -0.04 1.70 10.84
CA PHE A 6 0.78 2.23 9.74
C PHE A 6 1.58 3.47 10.18
N LYS A 7 0.99 4.37 10.96
CA LYS A 7 1.68 5.54 11.48
C LYS A 7 2.80 5.13 12.45
N GLU A 8 2.48 4.29 13.42
CA GLU A 8 3.43 3.84 14.44
C GLU A 8 4.60 3.05 13.83
N VAL A 9 4.32 2.16 12.88
CA VAL A 9 5.37 1.39 12.19
C VAL A 9 6.23 2.31 11.33
N LYS A 10 5.64 3.32 10.66
CA LYS A 10 6.42 4.31 9.90
C LYS A 10 7.39 5.05 10.81
N GLU A 11 6.91 5.58 11.94
CA GLU A 11 7.74 6.33 12.89
C GLU A 11 8.89 5.47 13.45
N ARG A 12 8.61 4.21 13.79
CA ARG A 12 9.63 3.25 14.25
C ARG A 12 10.66 2.93 13.16
N MET A 13 10.21 2.70 11.93
CA MET A 13 11.10 2.42 10.80
C MET A 13 11.97 3.62 10.48
N GLU A 14 11.41 4.83 10.48
CA GLU A 14 12.15 6.06 10.24
C GLU A 14 13.23 6.31 11.31
N ALA A 15 12.89 6.10 12.59
CA ALA A 15 13.86 6.19 13.68
C ALA A 15 15.01 5.18 13.50
N ARG A 16 14.68 3.94 13.13
CA ARG A 16 15.67 2.88 12.91
C ARG A 16 16.55 3.14 11.69
N VAL A 17 15.97 3.66 10.60
CA VAL A 17 16.72 4.03 9.39
C VAL A 17 17.70 5.16 9.69
N LYS A 18 17.26 6.19 10.44
CA LYS A 18 18.15 7.29 10.88
C LYS A 18 19.30 6.79 11.75
N GLU A 19 19.04 5.87 12.67
CA GLU A 19 20.08 5.27 13.52
C GLU A 19 21.12 4.49 12.70
N VAL A 20 20.67 3.68 11.73
CA VAL A 20 21.56 2.84 10.91
C VAL A 20 22.37 3.66 9.92
N LEU A 21 21.75 4.68 9.30
CA LEU A 21 22.43 5.52 8.34
C LEU A 21 23.34 6.56 9.02
N GLY A 22 23.00 7.02 10.22
CA GLY A 22 23.80 7.97 10.99
C GLY A 22 24.20 9.20 10.17
N ASP A 23 25.47 9.60 10.24
CA ASP A 23 26.02 10.78 9.57
C ASP A 23 26.19 10.61 8.05
N SER A 24 25.89 9.44 7.49
CA SER A 24 26.00 9.22 6.03
C SER A 24 24.90 9.91 5.23
N VAL A 25 23.84 10.41 5.90
CA VAL A 25 22.69 11.06 5.27
C VAL A 25 22.73 12.56 5.52
N HIS A 26 22.90 13.33 4.45
CA HIS A 26 22.79 14.79 4.50
C HIS A 26 21.32 15.25 4.63
N SER A 27 20.41 14.62 3.88
CA SER A 27 18.97 14.85 3.92
C SER A 27 18.22 13.60 3.45
N MET A 28 16.98 13.43 3.91
CA MET A 28 16.13 12.29 3.56
C MET A 28 14.85 12.81 2.91
N ASP A 29 14.74 12.62 1.59
CA ASP A 29 13.60 13.10 0.81
C ASP A 29 12.33 12.27 1.06
N GLU A 30 12.48 10.94 1.24
CA GLU A 30 11.36 10.03 1.49
C GLU A 30 11.76 8.88 2.43
N CYS A 31 10.90 8.58 3.40
CA CYS A 31 10.93 7.37 4.21
C CYS A 31 9.50 6.97 4.55
N ASP A 32 8.86 6.22 3.65
CA ASP A 32 7.46 5.80 3.76
C ASP A 32 7.27 4.39 3.18
N PHE A 33 6.05 3.85 3.30
CA PHE A 33 5.69 2.61 2.64
C PHE A 33 5.59 2.80 1.13
N GLY A 34 6.11 1.84 0.36
CA GLY A 34 5.88 1.78 -1.08
C GLY A 34 4.41 1.45 -1.42
N SER A 35 4.02 1.69 -2.68
CA SER A 35 2.68 1.35 -3.22
C SER A 35 1.50 1.97 -2.45
N ARG A 36 1.68 3.19 -1.93
CA ARG A 36 0.59 3.98 -1.35
C ARG A 36 -0.49 4.25 -2.39
N VAL A 37 -1.73 4.24 -1.93
CA VAL A 37 -2.91 4.50 -2.75
C VAL A 37 -3.76 5.59 -2.13
N TRP A 38 -4.31 6.43 -3.00
CA TRP A 38 -5.35 7.39 -2.63
C TRP A 38 -6.71 6.70 -2.80
N VAL A 39 -7.43 6.50 -1.70
CA VAL A 39 -8.80 6.01 -1.74
C VAL A 39 -9.73 7.21 -1.74
N LEU A 40 -10.49 7.37 -2.83
CA LEU A 40 -11.43 8.49 -3.00
C LEU A 40 -12.78 8.25 -2.30
N GLU A 41 -12.99 7.06 -1.73
CA GLU A 41 -14.16 6.72 -0.95
C GLU A 41 -13.99 7.14 0.52
N LYS A 42 -15.09 7.55 1.17
CA LYS A 42 -15.11 7.84 2.60
C LYS A 42 -15.12 6.54 3.40
N GLY A 43 -14.33 6.47 4.46
CA GLY A 43 -14.29 5.31 5.35
C GLY A 43 -12.87 4.93 5.74
N ASP A 44 -12.74 3.77 6.37
CA ASP A 44 -11.47 3.18 6.72
C ASP A 44 -11.03 2.17 5.65
N TYR A 45 -9.91 2.47 5.00
CA TYR A 45 -9.30 1.62 3.99
C TYR A 45 -7.80 1.52 4.25
N CYS A 46 -7.19 0.43 3.76
CA CYS A 46 -5.74 0.32 3.74
C CYS A 46 -5.16 1.33 2.74
N ALA A 47 -4.25 2.20 3.21
CA ALA A 47 -3.57 3.18 2.36
C ALA A 47 -2.41 2.58 1.53
N VAL A 48 -2.16 1.27 1.65
CA VAL A 48 -1.12 0.53 0.93
C VAL A 48 -1.73 -0.71 0.30
N MET A 49 -1.41 -0.95 -0.97
CA MET A 49 -1.80 -2.19 -1.66
C MET A 49 -0.59 -3.08 -1.91
N LEU A 50 -0.81 -4.39 -1.91
CA LEU A 50 0.24 -5.36 -2.23
C LEU A 50 0.41 -5.43 -3.76
N PRO A 51 1.57 -5.08 -4.32
CA PRO A 51 1.82 -5.24 -5.75
C PRO A 51 1.89 -6.73 -6.13
N PHE A 52 1.29 -7.09 -7.27
CA PHE A 52 1.39 -8.42 -7.85
C PHE A 52 1.94 -8.30 -9.28
N ASN A 53 3.18 -8.77 -9.47
CA ASN A 53 3.87 -8.59 -10.74
C ASN A 53 3.61 -9.74 -11.70
N VAL A 54 3.22 -9.42 -12.93
CA VAL A 54 2.98 -10.39 -14.01
C VAL A 54 3.82 -10.03 -15.22
N ARG A 55 4.66 -10.98 -15.65
CA ARG A 55 5.55 -10.88 -16.81
C ARG A 55 5.33 -12.11 -17.67
N TYR A 56 4.96 -11.94 -18.93
CA TYR A 56 4.71 -13.07 -19.84
C TYR A 56 5.02 -12.71 -21.29
N HIS A 57 5.35 -13.71 -22.09
CA HIS A 57 5.41 -13.57 -23.54
C HIS A 57 4.03 -13.92 -24.12
N LYS A 58 3.48 -13.05 -24.95
CA LYS A 58 2.23 -13.38 -25.67
C LYS A 58 2.49 -14.52 -26.63
N ARG A 59 1.45 -15.30 -26.89
CA ARG A 59 1.49 -16.34 -27.93
C ARG A 59 1.13 -15.71 -29.27
N LYS A 60 1.98 -15.91 -30.28
CA LYS A 60 1.69 -15.54 -31.68
C LYS A 60 0.65 -16.48 -32.28
N LYS A 61 0.09 -16.11 -33.45
CA LYS A 61 -0.86 -16.95 -34.20
C LYS A 61 -0.28 -18.33 -34.58
N ASN A 62 1.04 -18.43 -34.78
CA ASN A 62 1.74 -19.68 -35.09
C ASN A 62 2.08 -20.53 -33.83
N GLY A 63 1.68 -20.10 -32.63
CA GLY A 63 1.93 -20.82 -31.38
C GLY A 63 3.27 -20.51 -30.70
N GLU A 64 4.20 -19.85 -31.37
CA GLU A 64 5.48 -19.42 -30.80
C GLU A 64 5.31 -18.21 -29.86
N PRO A 65 6.21 -18.03 -28.88
CA PRO A 65 6.22 -16.84 -28.03
C PRO A 65 6.67 -15.60 -28.81
N GLU A 66 6.09 -14.44 -28.48
CA GLU A 66 6.63 -13.14 -28.86
C GLU A 66 7.97 -12.87 -28.19
N GLN A 67 8.91 -12.22 -28.87
CA GLN A 67 10.21 -11.87 -28.29
C GLN A 67 10.09 -10.86 -27.14
N ARG A 68 9.08 -9.97 -27.21
CA ARG A 68 8.81 -8.95 -26.21
C ARG A 68 8.12 -9.54 -24.97
N ILE A 69 8.61 -9.17 -23.79
CA ILE A 69 7.92 -9.41 -22.51
C ILE A 69 6.76 -8.40 -22.38
N THR A 70 5.58 -8.91 -22.08
CA THR A 70 4.40 -8.12 -21.71
C THR A 70 4.28 -8.06 -20.20
N ASN A 71 4.00 -6.85 -19.70
CA ASN A 71 3.71 -6.57 -18.29
C ASN A 71 2.19 -6.48 -18.10
N ALA A 72 1.66 -7.21 -17.14
CA ALA A 72 0.23 -7.16 -16.76
C ALA A 72 0.08 -7.09 -15.24
N ASP A 73 0.84 -6.19 -14.63
CA ASP A 73 0.86 -6.00 -13.17
C ASP A 73 -0.53 -5.62 -12.65
N THR A 74 -0.85 -6.10 -11.47
CA THR A 74 -2.04 -5.72 -10.72
C THR A 74 -1.68 -5.48 -9.26
N LYS A 75 -2.66 -5.09 -8.46
CA LYS A 75 -2.52 -4.85 -7.01
C LYS A 75 -3.64 -5.56 -6.27
N ILE A 76 -3.33 -6.10 -5.10
CA ILE A 76 -4.30 -6.74 -4.21
C ILE A 76 -4.69 -5.73 -3.13
N ALA A 77 -5.99 -5.43 -3.06
CA ALA A 77 -6.55 -4.60 -2.01
C ALA A 77 -6.60 -5.38 -0.69
N ILE A 78 -6.10 -4.77 0.37
CA ILE A 78 -6.03 -5.38 1.70
C ILE A 78 -7.20 -4.83 2.53
N ASN A 79 -8.03 -5.73 3.08
CA ASN A 79 -9.21 -5.37 3.88
C ASN A 79 -9.00 -5.55 5.40
N TYR A 80 -7.76 -5.73 5.86
CA TYR A 80 -7.39 -5.76 7.27
C TYR A 80 -6.00 -5.16 7.47
N CYS A 81 -5.70 -4.71 8.69
CA CYS A 81 -4.38 -4.21 9.02
C CYS A 81 -3.38 -5.38 9.07
N PRO A 82 -2.28 -5.35 8.30
CA PRO A 82 -1.30 -6.44 8.31
C PRO A 82 -0.50 -6.53 9.62
N PHE A 83 -0.60 -5.53 10.51
CA PHE A 83 0.15 -5.48 11.77
C PHE A 83 -0.66 -5.95 12.98
N CYS A 84 -1.94 -5.57 13.07
CA CYS A 84 -2.79 -5.91 14.22
C CYS A 84 -4.02 -6.76 13.86
N GLY A 85 -4.30 -7.02 12.58
CA GLY A 85 -5.44 -7.80 12.14
C GLY A 85 -6.79 -7.07 12.13
N THR A 86 -6.87 -5.82 12.60
CA THR A 86 -8.11 -5.03 12.56
C THR A 86 -8.66 -4.94 11.14
N LYS A 87 -9.91 -5.38 10.94
CA LYS A 87 -10.58 -5.33 9.64
C LYS A 87 -10.91 -3.88 9.26
N PHE A 88 -10.71 -3.55 7.99
CA PHE A 88 -11.16 -2.31 7.39
C PHE A 88 -12.61 -2.48 6.90
N ASN A 89 -13.53 -1.67 7.40
CA ASN A 89 -14.97 -1.84 7.15
C ASN A 89 -15.48 -0.99 5.98
N GLY A 90 -14.72 -0.01 5.51
CA GLY A 90 -14.97 0.74 4.27
C GLY A 90 -16.29 1.50 4.25
N LYS A 91 -16.95 1.71 5.40
CA LYS A 91 -18.23 2.42 5.51
C LYS A 91 -18.22 3.35 6.71
N GLU A 92 -18.86 4.50 6.58
CA GLU A 92 -19.20 5.35 7.73
C GLU A 92 -20.08 4.56 8.70
N PHE A 93 -19.79 4.65 10.00
CA PHE A 93 -20.83 4.45 11.01
C PHE A 93 -21.88 5.54 10.79
N PRO A 94 -23.19 5.24 10.86
CA PRO A 94 -24.20 6.28 10.72
C PRO A 94 -23.94 7.35 11.79
N ASN A 95 -23.79 8.60 11.35
CA ASN A 95 -23.62 9.74 12.24
C ASN A 95 -24.76 9.74 13.28
N GLU A 96 -24.41 9.52 14.55
CA GLU A 96 -25.26 9.95 15.66
C GLU A 96 -25.27 11.49 15.64
N GLU A 97 -26.47 12.02 15.40
CA GLU A 97 -26.95 13.35 15.77
C GLU A 97 -26.34 14.57 15.06
N ALA A 98 -26.93 14.90 13.92
CA ALA A 98 -27.29 16.30 13.66
C ALA A 98 -28.60 16.60 14.42
N THR A 99 -28.52 16.82 15.74
CA THR A 99 -29.60 17.45 16.49
C THR A 99 -29.52 18.96 16.25
N ALA A 100 -30.54 19.46 15.57
CA ALA A 100 -30.79 20.89 15.34
C ALA A 100 -31.41 21.56 16.57
#